data_AF-A0A1D6N0U4-F1
#
_entry.id   AF-A0A1D6N0U4-F1
#
_cell.length_a   1.000
_cell.length_b   1.000
_cell.length_c   1.000
_cell.angle_alpha   90.00
_cell.angle_beta   90.00
_cell.angle_gamma   90.00
#
_symmetry.space_group_name_H-M   'P 1'
#
loop_
_entity.id
_entity.type
_entity.pdbx_description
1 polymer ?
#
loop_
_entity_poly.entity_id
_entity_poly.type
_entity_poly.pdbx_seq_one_letter_code
_entity_poly.pdbx_strand_id
1 'polypeptide(L)'
;MPLPSAAQSALVVAAVAIATATVLLPFPRTPPRDRFADMVLANGTIYTADPARPFADAMSVRGGRVLRVGTYESVKELKGPRTRELNLSGNVVLPGFIDSHVHFIDGGLQLARVPLRGVRSKDDLVARVKEAVRDKQPGQWILGGGWNDDFGGDGLPAAVWLDDISPDNPVWLSRMDGHMGVANSLAMKIAGIDKNTNDPIGGTIIRTTEGGNTTN
;
A
#
# COMPACT_ATOMS: atom_id res chain seq x y z
N MET A 1 -89.57 -26.27 6.63
CA MET A 1 -89.77 -27.10 7.84
C MET A 1 -88.61 -26.82 8.80
N PRO A 2 -88.82 -26.66 10.12
CA PRO A 2 -88.64 -25.35 10.75
C PRO A 2 -87.59 -25.26 11.90
N LEU A 3 -87.40 -24.01 12.39
CA LEU A 3 -86.99 -23.52 13.74
C LEU A 3 -85.48 -23.44 14.11
N PRO A 4 -85.08 -22.65 15.13
CA PRO A 4 -85.49 -21.29 15.54
C PRO A 4 -84.30 -20.38 15.97
N SER A 5 -84.61 -19.23 16.57
CA SER A 5 -83.77 -18.09 16.96
C SER A 5 -82.76 -18.30 18.10
N ALA A 6 -81.76 -17.40 18.18
CA ALA A 6 -81.10 -16.85 19.39
C ALA A 6 -79.85 -16.06 18.92
N ALA A 7 -79.35 -14.98 19.50
CA ALA A 7 -79.69 -14.13 20.62
C ALA A 7 -78.89 -12.82 20.43
N GLN A 8 -79.38 -11.73 21.00
CA GLN A 8 -78.68 -10.44 21.05
C GLN A 8 -77.45 -10.53 21.94
N SER A 9 -76.36 -9.89 21.55
CA SER A 9 -75.30 -9.46 22.47
C SER A 9 -74.76 -8.12 22.00
N ALA A 10 -75.09 -7.08 22.77
CA ALA A 10 -74.60 -5.72 22.59
C ALA A 10 -73.14 -5.66 23.04
N LEU A 11 -72.24 -5.20 22.17
CA LEU A 11 -70.87 -4.89 22.54
C LEU A 11 -70.75 -3.37 22.69
N VAL A 12 -70.53 -2.91 23.92
CA VAL A 12 -70.15 -1.53 24.23
C VAL A 12 -68.66 -1.39 23.90
N VAL A 13 -68.31 -0.53 22.94
CA VAL A 13 -66.91 -0.15 22.69
C VAL A 13 -66.67 1.21 23.33
N ALA A 14 -65.91 1.21 24.43
CA ALA A 14 -65.40 2.44 25.05
C ALA A 14 -64.21 2.96 24.23
N ALA A 15 -64.30 4.19 23.74
CA ALA A 15 -63.21 4.89 23.07
C ALA A 15 -62.24 5.48 24.11
N VAL A 16 -60.99 5.03 24.10
CA VAL A 16 -59.90 5.65 24.88
C VAL A 16 -59.19 6.67 23.99
N ALA A 17 -59.34 7.95 24.30
CA ALA A 17 -58.57 9.01 23.68
C ALA A 17 -57.22 9.14 24.39
N ILE A 18 -56.13 8.78 23.71
CA ILE A 18 -54.76 8.99 24.21
C ILE A 18 -54.27 10.35 23.70
N ALA A 19 -54.22 11.34 24.59
CA ALA A 19 -53.56 12.61 24.33
C ALA A 19 -52.04 12.45 24.47
N THR A 20 -51.31 12.44 23.36
CA THR A 20 -49.85 12.42 23.36
C THR A 20 -49.31 13.83 23.59
N ALA A 21 -48.78 14.10 24.79
CA ALA A 21 -48.00 15.29 25.07
C ALA A 21 -46.62 15.16 24.40
N THR A 22 -46.36 15.95 23.36
CA THR A 22 -45.06 16.02 22.70
C THR A 22 -44.07 16.76 23.59
N VAL A 23 -43.21 16.02 24.30
CA VAL A 23 -42.06 16.60 25.00
C VAL A 23 -41.06 17.03 23.92
N LEU A 24 -40.92 18.34 23.68
CA LEU A 24 -39.78 18.88 22.94
C LEU A 24 -38.51 18.64 23.77
N LEU A 25 -37.81 17.55 23.49
CA LEU A 25 -36.45 17.38 23.97
C LEU A 25 -35.57 18.40 23.23
N PRO A 26 -34.79 19.24 23.94
CA PRO A 26 -33.85 20.13 23.29
C PRO A 26 -32.84 19.30 22.52
N PHE A 27 -32.67 19.60 21.23
CA PHE A 27 -31.62 19.02 20.41
C PHE A 27 -30.27 19.20 21.12
N PRO A 28 -29.40 18.18 21.17
CA PRO A 28 -28.06 18.33 21.70
C PRO A 28 -27.39 19.47 20.94
N ARG A 29 -27.04 20.54 21.66
CA ARG A 29 -26.22 21.61 21.09
C ARG A 29 -24.93 20.96 20.62
N THR A 30 -24.69 20.97 19.31
CA THR A 30 -23.35 20.68 18.77
C THR A 30 -22.38 21.55 19.57
N PRO A 31 -21.39 20.98 20.29
CA PRO A 31 -20.43 21.78 21.02
C PRO A 31 -19.82 22.80 20.04
N PRO A 32 -19.51 24.03 20.47
CA PRO A 32 -18.81 24.98 19.62
C PRO A 32 -17.60 24.25 19.04
N ARG A 33 -17.38 24.31 17.72
CA ARG A 33 -16.17 23.74 17.12
C ARG A 33 -15.00 24.27 17.93
N ASP A 34 -14.32 23.38 18.67
CA ASP A 34 -13.29 23.76 19.63
C ASP A 34 -12.28 24.63 18.91
N ARG A 35 -12.24 25.93 19.22
CA ARG A 35 -11.49 26.93 18.43
C ARG A 35 -9.99 26.72 18.53
N PHE A 36 -9.54 25.96 19.52
CA PHE A 36 -8.15 25.74 19.81
C PHE A 36 -7.53 24.68 18.90
N ALA A 37 -6.23 24.81 18.66
CA ALA A 37 -5.44 23.85 17.91
C ALA A 37 -5.14 22.60 18.75
N ASP A 38 -5.00 21.45 18.11
CA ASP A 38 -4.46 20.26 18.76
C ASP A 38 -2.93 20.40 18.93
N MET A 39 -2.29 21.04 17.95
CA MET A 39 -0.84 21.26 17.93
C MET A 39 -0.47 22.65 17.40
N VAL A 40 0.52 23.28 18.03
CA VAL A 40 1.23 24.46 17.52
C VAL A 40 2.69 24.12 17.31
N LEU A 41 3.18 24.35 16.11
CA LEU A 41 4.58 24.24 15.70
C LEU A 41 5.16 25.65 15.75
N ALA A 42 6.25 25.84 16.49
CA ALA A 42 6.87 27.15 16.72
C ALA A 42 8.37 27.09 16.41
N ASN A 43 8.98 28.25 16.16
CA ASN A 43 10.42 28.41 15.95
C ASN A 43 10.94 27.45 14.86
N GLY A 44 10.29 27.45 13.70
CA GLY A 44 10.72 26.69 12.52
C GLY A 44 10.74 27.55 11.27
N THR A 45 11.15 26.97 10.14
CA THR A 45 11.01 27.57 8.82
C THR A 45 9.98 26.79 8.03
N ILE A 46 8.76 27.30 7.91
CA ILE A 46 7.63 26.59 7.31
C ILE A 46 7.43 27.08 5.89
N TYR A 47 7.74 26.23 4.90
CA TYR A 47 7.45 26.51 3.50
C TYR A 47 5.96 26.29 3.22
N THR A 48 5.28 27.32 2.71
CA THR A 48 3.82 27.31 2.53
C THR A 48 3.39 26.98 1.09
N ALA A 49 4.32 27.07 0.14
CA ALA A 49 4.06 27.09 -1.30
C ALA A 49 3.11 28.23 -1.77
N ASP A 50 2.85 29.24 -0.95
CA ASP A 50 2.12 30.45 -1.30
C ASP A 50 3.10 31.54 -1.77
N PRO A 51 3.03 32.02 -3.03
CA PRO A 51 3.90 33.09 -3.52
C PRO A 51 3.83 34.39 -2.70
N ALA A 52 2.70 34.69 -2.09
CA ALA A 52 2.52 35.90 -1.27
C ALA A 52 3.15 35.77 0.13
N ARG A 53 3.36 34.54 0.61
CA ARG A 53 4.02 34.26 1.88
C ARG A 53 4.77 32.93 1.81
N PRO A 54 5.93 32.86 1.13
CA PRO A 54 6.60 31.59 0.86
C PRO A 54 7.07 30.86 2.13
N PHE A 55 7.36 31.62 3.20
CA PHE A 55 7.84 31.10 4.47
C PHE A 55 7.08 31.70 5.67
N ALA A 56 7.05 30.95 6.77
CA ALA A 56 6.49 31.37 8.05
C ALA A 56 7.23 30.71 9.23
N ASP A 57 7.09 31.29 10.43
CA ASP A 57 7.84 30.84 11.61
C ASP A 57 7.09 29.80 12.45
N ALA A 58 5.77 29.74 12.29
CA ALA A 58 4.89 28.96 13.12
C ALA A 58 3.59 28.54 12.41
N MET A 59 3.01 27.42 12.84
CA MET A 59 1.79 26.83 12.28
C MET A 59 0.94 26.20 13.39
N SER A 60 -0.38 26.28 13.24
CA SER A 60 -1.34 25.61 14.12
C SER A 60 -2.16 24.58 13.33
N VAL A 61 -2.39 23.42 13.93
CA VAL A 61 -3.04 22.27 13.30
C VAL A 61 -4.15 21.74 14.20
N ARG A 62 -5.29 21.37 13.62
CA ARG A 62 -6.38 20.67 14.28
C ARG A 62 -6.99 19.62 13.36
N GLY A 63 -7.16 18.39 13.86
CA GLY A 63 -7.76 17.28 13.11
C GLY A 63 -7.10 17.04 11.75
N GLY A 64 -5.77 17.15 11.67
CA GLY A 64 -5.01 17.00 10.43
C GLY A 64 -5.12 18.16 9.45
N ARG A 65 -5.73 19.29 9.82
CA ARG A 65 -5.85 20.50 8.99
C ARG A 65 -5.08 21.67 9.58
N VAL A 66 -4.42 22.43 8.72
CA VAL A 66 -3.79 23.70 9.10
C VAL A 66 -4.89 24.73 9.40
N LEU A 67 -4.87 25.32 10.59
CA LEU A 67 -5.78 26.40 10.97
C LEU A 67 -5.21 27.77 10.63
N ARG A 68 -3.90 27.96 10.87
CA ARG A 68 -3.18 29.21 10.62
C ARG A 68 -1.69 28.94 10.48
N VAL A 69 -1.05 29.68 9.57
CA VAL A 69 0.40 29.69 9.35
C VAL A 69 0.88 31.15 9.28
N GLY A 70 1.98 31.47 9.97
CA GLY A 70 2.46 32.84 10.10
C GLY A 70 3.51 32.99 11.21
N THR A 71 3.51 34.14 11.88
CA THR A 71 4.38 34.37 13.04
C THR A 71 3.88 33.59 14.26
N TYR A 72 4.77 33.33 15.22
CA TYR A 72 4.39 32.70 16.50
C TYR A 72 3.23 33.43 17.19
N GLU A 73 3.30 34.76 17.22
CA GLU A 73 2.29 35.63 17.82
C GLU A 73 0.92 35.44 17.17
N SER A 74 0.86 35.28 15.84
CA SER A 74 -0.40 35.05 15.15
C SER A 74 -1.00 33.68 15.46
N VAL A 75 -0.20 32.63 15.66
CA VAL A 75 -0.73 31.27 15.87
C VAL A 75 -1.01 30.97 17.35
N LYS A 76 -0.32 31.64 18.28
CA LYS A 76 -0.47 31.35 19.72
C LYS A 76 -1.87 31.70 20.26
N GLU A 77 -2.62 32.57 19.59
CA GLU A 77 -4.04 32.86 19.89
C GLU A 77 -4.93 31.62 19.81
N LEU A 78 -4.53 30.62 19.02
CA LEU A 78 -5.24 29.36 18.84
C LEU A 78 -4.80 28.30 19.86
N LYS A 79 -3.91 28.63 20.81
CA LYS A 79 -3.55 27.72 21.91
C LYS A 79 -4.65 27.67 22.94
N GLY A 80 -5.04 26.47 23.33
CA GLY A 80 -5.94 26.18 24.43
C GLY A 80 -5.32 25.23 25.46
N PRO A 81 -6.06 24.87 26.51
CA PRO A 81 -5.56 24.05 27.62
C PRO A 81 -5.02 22.66 27.21
N ARG A 82 -5.44 22.15 26.05
CA ARG A 82 -5.04 20.83 25.51
C ARG A 82 -4.08 20.92 24.33
N THR A 83 -3.72 22.13 23.89
CA THR A 83 -2.85 22.30 22.72
C THR A 83 -1.44 21.85 23.07
N ARG A 84 -0.90 20.92 22.27
CA ARG A 84 0.52 20.56 22.34
C ARG A 84 1.34 21.59 21.58
N GLU A 85 2.36 22.14 22.20
CA GLU A 85 3.32 23.00 21.52
C GLU A 85 4.61 22.25 21.22
N LEU A 86 5.11 22.38 20.00
CA LEU A 86 6.35 21.80 19.53
C LEU A 86 7.30 22.90 19.06
N ASN A 87 8.41 23.07 19.76
CA ASN A 87 9.51 23.92 19.32
C ASN A 87 10.33 23.14 18.28
N LEU A 88 10.43 23.69 17.07
CA LEU A 88 11.13 23.08 15.95
C LEU A 88 12.63 23.37 15.93
N SER A 89 13.15 24.24 16.82
CA SER A 89 14.58 24.55 16.94
C SER A 89 15.22 25.00 15.61
N GLY A 90 14.48 25.77 14.81
CA GLY A 90 14.91 26.26 13.50
C GLY A 90 14.73 25.27 12.34
N ASN A 91 14.24 24.04 12.60
CA ASN A 91 14.04 23.04 11.54
C ASN A 91 12.98 23.47 10.51
N VAL A 92 13.10 22.90 9.31
CA VAL A 92 12.23 23.19 8.17
C VAL A 92 11.00 22.29 8.16
N VAL A 93 9.83 22.86 7.87
CA VAL A 93 8.59 22.13 7.57
C VAL A 93 8.26 22.32 6.09
N LEU A 94 8.04 21.21 5.39
CA LEU A 94 7.62 21.18 4.00
C LEU A 94 6.23 20.53 3.89
N PRO A 95 5.44 20.85 2.85
CA PRO A 95 4.33 20.00 2.45
C PRO A 95 4.81 18.56 2.23
N GLY A 96 4.01 17.59 2.65
CA GLY A 96 4.30 16.18 2.35
C GLY A 96 4.35 15.96 0.84
N PHE A 97 5.24 15.08 0.39
CA PHE A 97 5.31 14.73 -1.04
C PHE A 97 4.03 14.03 -1.49
N ILE A 98 3.56 14.40 -2.68
CA ILE A 98 2.42 13.77 -3.33
C ILE A 98 2.94 13.10 -4.60
N ASP A 99 2.81 11.78 -4.64
CA ASP A 99 3.05 11.01 -5.86
C ASP A 99 1.71 10.84 -6.59
N SER A 100 1.58 11.47 -7.76
CA SER A 100 0.35 11.45 -8.55
C SER A 100 0.15 10.15 -9.34
N HIS A 101 1.17 9.30 -9.44
CA HIS A 101 1.09 8.07 -10.23
C HIS A 101 2.04 7.01 -9.71
N VAL A 102 1.48 6.03 -9.00
CA VAL A 102 2.23 4.91 -8.43
C VAL A 102 1.50 3.59 -8.63
N HIS A 103 2.27 2.54 -8.93
CA HIS A 103 1.81 1.16 -8.88
C HIS A 103 2.01 0.58 -7.48
N PHE A 104 1.12 0.93 -6.55
CA PHE A 104 1.35 0.66 -5.12
C PHE A 104 1.42 -0.83 -4.78
N ILE A 105 0.58 -1.66 -5.41
CA ILE A 105 0.58 -3.12 -5.22
C ILE A 105 1.88 -3.71 -5.75
N ASP A 106 2.28 -3.36 -6.97
CA ASP A 106 3.51 -3.89 -7.58
C ASP A 106 4.75 -3.47 -6.81
N GLY A 107 4.81 -2.21 -6.35
CA GLY A 107 5.89 -1.70 -5.50
C GLY A 107 5.96 -2.45 -4.16
N GLY A 108 4.82 -2.67 -3.50
CA GLY A 108 4.76 -3.45 -2.27
C GLY A 108 5.19 -4.90 -2.46
N LEU A 109 4.74 -5.54 -3.55
CA LEU A 109 5.15 -6.90 -3.91
C LEU A 109 6.65 -6.96 -4.22
N GLN A 110 7.22 -5.96 -4.90
CA GLN A 110 8.65 -5.90 -5.17
C GLN A 110 9.47 -5.85 -3.88
N LEU A 111 9.02 -5.11 -2.87
CA LEU A 111 9.68 -5.03 -1.55
C LEU A 111 9.56 -6.33 -0.74
N ALA A 112 8.51 -7.11 -0.95
CA ALA A 112 8.27 -8.38 -0.25
C ALA A 112 8.92 -9.61 -0.94
N ARG A 113 9.45 -9.42 -2.15
CA ARG A 113 10.05 -10.46 -2.99
C ARG A 113 11.57 -10.51 -2.80
N VAL A 114 12.23 -11.50 -3.41
CA VAL A 114 13.70 -11.65 -3.33
C VAL A 114 14.39 -10.40 -3.88
N PRO A 115 15.14 -9.64 -3.05
CA PRO A 115 15.73 -8.38 -3.46
C PRO A 115 17.05 -8.61 -4.20
N LEU A 116 17.06 -8.39 -5.51
CA LEU A 116 18.24 -8.60 -6.35
C LEU A 116 18.91 -7.30 -6.83
N ARG A 117 18.47 -6.16 -6.29
CA ARG A 117 19.13 -4.88 -6.56
C ARG A 117 20.57 -4.89 -6.04
N GLY A 118 21.49 -4.47 -6.90
CA GLY A 118 22.92 -4.36 -6.58
C GLY A 118 23.69 -5.68 -6.58
N VAL A 119 23.06 -6.80 -6.98
CA VAL A 119 23.76 -8.06 -7.24
C VAL A 119 24.74 -7.87 -8.41
N ARG A 120 25.95 -8.41 -8.28
CA ARG A 120 27.06 -8.22 -9.23
C ARG A 120 27.78 -9.50 -9.66
N SER A 121 27.31 -10.66 -9.21
CA SER A 121 27.88 -11.96 -9.57
C SER A 121 26.83 -13.05 -9.53
N LYS A 122 27.08 -14.14 -10.26
CA LYS A 122 26.28 -15.36 -10.19
C LYS A 122 26.09 -15.82 -8.75
N ASP A 123 27.18 -15.88 -7.98
CA ASP A 123 27.16 -16.40 -6.62
C ASP A 123 26.28 -15.58 -5.67
N ASP A 124 26.27 -14.24 -5.76
CA ASP A 124 25.39 -13.40 -4.95
C ASP A 124 23.92 -13.59 -5.34
N LEU A 125 23.61 -13.70 -6.64
CA LEU A 125 22.25 -14.02 -7.10
C LEU A 125 21.77 -15.36 -6.52
N VAL A 126 22.58 -16.40 -6.71
CA VAL A 126 22.29 -17.77 -6.26
C VAL A 126 22.14 -17.81 -4.74
N ALA A 127 23.01 -17.13 -3.99
CA ALA A 127 22.93 -17.07 -2.53
C ALA A 127 21.61 -16.46 -2.04
N ARG A 128 21.16 -15.35 -2.63
CA ARG A 128 19.90 -14.69 -2.24
C ARG A 128 18.67 -15.52 -2.58
N VAL A 129 18.67 -16.17 -3.75
CA VAL A 129 17.58 -17.07 -4.12
C VAL A 129 17.56 -18.30 -3.21
N LYS A 130 18.74 -18.89 -2.93
CA LYS A 130 18.87 -20.04 -2.05
C LYS A 130 18.35 -19.73 -0.63
N GLU A 131 18.63 -18.54 -0.10
CA GLU A 131 18.07 -18.09 1.17
C GLU A 131 16.53 -18.08 1.12
N ALA A 132 15.96 -17.50 0.05
CA ALA A 132 14.51 -17.41 -0.11
C ALA A 132 13.80 -18.76 -0.27
N VAL A 133 14.51 -19.79 -0.73
CA VAL A 133 13.99 -21.16 -0.89
C VAL A 133 13.90 -21.89 0.46
N ARG A 134 14.78 -21.61 1.43
CA ARG A 134 14.94 -22.43 2.66
C ARG A 134 13.64 -22.68 3.42
N ASP A 135 12.78 -21.67 3.51
CA ASP A 135 11.55 -21.72 4.31
C ASP A 135 10.29 -21.99 3.47
N LYS A 136 10.47 -22.48 2.23
CA LYS A 136 9.36 -22.71 1.29
C LYS A 136 8.98 -24.18 1.23
N GLN A 137 7.68 -24.41 1.19
CA GLN A 137 7.13 -25.72 0.87
C GLN A 137 7.26 -25.98 -0.63
N PRO A 138 7.41 -27.25 -1.07
CA PRO A 138 7.40 -27.61 -2.47
C PRO A 138 6.24 -26.98 -3.25
N GLY A 139 6.51 -26.50 -4.46
CA GLY A 139 5.55 -25.83 -5.34
C GLY A 139 5.28 -24.37 -5.03
N GLN A 140 5.75 -23.82 -3.89
CA GLN A 140 5.63 -22.39 -3.61
C GLN A 140 6.56 -21.58 -4.52
N TRP A 141 6.04 -20.49 -5.08
CA TRP A 141 6.79 -19.62 -5.99
C TRP A 141 7.84 -18.77 -5.28
N ILE A 142 9.03 -18.73 -5.86
CA ILE A 142 10.09 -17.78 -5.53
C ILE A 142 10.02 -16.65 -6.55
N LEU A 143 9.50 -15.52 -6.12
CA LEU A 143 9.42 -14.31 -6.95
C LEU A 143 10.45 -13.31 -6.46
N GLY A 144 11.15 -12.67 -7.40
CA GLY A 144 12.23 -11.73 -7.12
C GLY A 144 12.44 -10.75 -8.24
N GLY A 145 13.36 -9.81 -8.03
CA GLY A 145 13.80 -8.96 -9.12
C GLY A 145 14.65 -7.76 -8.73
N GLY A 146 14.92 -6.93 -9.73
CA GLY A 146 15.78 -5.75 -9.59
C GLY A 146 17.25 -5.99 -9.91
N TRP A 147 17.61 -7.16 -10.45
CA TRP A 147 18.95 -7.41 -10.97
C TRP A 147 19.17 -6.64 -12.29
N ASN A 148 20.45 -6.46 -12.66
CA ASN A 148 20.86 -5.85 -13.92
C ASN A 148 22.01 -6.67 -14.53
N ASP A 149 22.46 -6.34 -15.75
CA ASP A 149 23.39 -7.15 -16.55
C ASP A 149 24.86 -7.06 -16.06
N ASP A 150 25.07 -6.52 -14.87
CA ASP A 150 26.36 -6.14 -14.31
C ASP A 150 27.05 -7.30 -13.57
N PHE A 151 27.06 -8.49 -14.17
CA PHE A 151 27.57 -9.74 -13.57
C PHE A 151 29.07 -9.99 -13.79
N GLY A 152 29.85 -8.98 -14.18
CA GLY A 152 31.32 -9.07 -14.21
C GLY A 152 31.92 -10.14 -15.13
N GLY A 153 31.16 -10.63 -16.13
CA GLY A 153 31.62 -11.65 -17.08
C GLY A 153 30.91 -13.00 -16.97
N ASP A 154 30.07 -13.23 -15.96
CA ASP A 154 29.30 -14.48 -15.81
C ASP A 154 28.21 -14.66 -16.89
N GLY A 155 27.94 -13.61 -17.69
CA GLY A 155 26.83 -13.58 -18.64
C GLY A 155 25.49 -13.26 -17.96
N LEU A 156 24.40 -13.43 -18.69
CA LEU A 156 23.05 -13.24 -18.15
C LEU A 156 22.66 -14.42 -17.24
N PRO A 157 21.84 -14.18 -16.21
CA PRO A 157 21.26 -15.26 -15.41
C PRO A 157 20.53 -16.28 -16.29
N ALA A 158 20.76 -17.56 -16.03
CA ALA A 158 20.17 -18.68 -16.77
C ALA A 158 19.52 -19.69 -15.81
N ALA A 159 18.61 -20.52 -16.33
CA ALA A 159 17.89 -21.53 -15.54
C ALA A 159 18.82 -22.45 -14.76
N VAL A 160 19.95 -22.85 -15.37
CA VAL A 160 20.98 -23.70 -14.76
C VAL A 160 21.64 -23.09 -13.51
N TRP A 161 21.49 -21.79 -13.25
CA TRP A 161 21.95 -21.18 -11.99
C TRP A 161 20.97 -21.43 -10.84
N LEU A 162 19.71 -21.73 -11.16
CA LEU A 162 18.59 -21.79 -10.24
C LEU A 162 18.09 -23.23 -10.00
N ASP A 163 18.29 -24.13 -10.96
CA ASP A 163 17.74 -25.48 -10.92
C ASP A 163 18.21 -26.29 -9.70
N ASP A 164 19.52 -26.29 -9.42
CA ASP A 164 20.08 -27.04 -8.29
C ASP A 164 19.64 -26.50 -6.92
N ILE A 165 19.38 -25.19 -6.82
CA ILE A 165 18.99 -24.56 -5.56
C ILE A 165 17.48 -24.52 -5.34
N SER A 166 16.69 -24.86 -6.36
CA SER A 166 15.23 -24.75 -6.34
C SER A 166 14.55 -25.87 -7.16
N PRO A 167 14.86 -27.15 -6.92
CA PRO A 167 14.36 -28.26 -7.76
C PRO A 167 12.84 -28.43 -7.64
N ASP A 168 12.28 -28.13 -6.47
CA ASP A 168 10.86 -28.33 -6.15
C ASP A 168 10.05 -27.02 -6.13
N ASN A 169 10.68 -25.88 -6.37
CA ASN A 169 10.06 -24.56 -6.26
C ASN A 169 10.22 -23.77 -7.58
N PRO A 170 9.15 -23.27 -8.20
CA PRO A 170 9.27 -22.45 -9.39
C PRO A 170 9.84 -21.08 -9.05
N VAL A 171 10.81 -20.63 -9.85
CA VAL A 171 11.50 -19.34 -9.68
C VAL A 171 11.22 -18.44 -10.87
N TRP A 172 10.86 -17.18 -10.61
CA TRP A 172 10.82 -16.11 -11.61
C TRP A 172 11.43 -14.82 -11.07
N LEU A 173 12.50 -14.34 -11.71
CA LEU A 173 13.25 -13.17 -11.28
C LEU A 173 13.25 -12.10 -12.38
N SER A 174 12.53 -11.00 -12.16
CA SER A 174 12.46 -9.90 -13.12
C SER A 174 13.72 -9.02 -13.08
N ARG A 175 14.19 -8.61 -14.26
CA ARG A 175 15.20 -7.56 -14.41
C ARG A 175 14.67 -6.22 -13.87
N MET A 176 15.58 -5.31 -13.53
CA MET A 176 15.29 -3.98 -12.99
C MET A 176 14.33 -3.15 -13.87
N ASP A 177 14.41 -3.29 -15.19
CA ASP A 177 13.58 -2.55 -16.14
C ASP A 177 12.21 -3.20 -16.40
N GLY A 178 11.97 -4.41 -15.91
CA GLY A 178 10.73 -5.17 -16.14
C GLY A 178 10.59 -5.78 -17.55
N HIS A 179 11.60 -5.68 -18.42
CA HIS A 179 11.52 -6.14 -19.81
C HIS A 179 12.12 -7.53 -20.03
N MET A 180 12.76 -8.08 -19.01
CA MET A 180 13.41 -9.39 -19.03
C MET A 180 13.19 -10.09 -17.69
N GLY A 181 13.20 -11.42 -17.71
CA GLY A 181 13.26 -12.23 -16.50
C GLY A 181 14.00 -13.54 -16.74
N VAL A 182 14.46 -14.15 -15.65
CA VAL A 182 15.00 -15.51 -15.66
C VAL A 182 14.03 -16.42 -14.90
N ALA A 183 13.74 -17.57 -15.50
CA ALA A 183 12.95 -18.64 -14.93
C ALA A 183 13.84 -19.86 -14.71
N ASN A 184 13.58 -20.66 -13.67
CA ASN A 184 14.16 -22.01 -13.58
C ASN A 184 13.38 -23.01 -14.45
N SER A 185 13.95 -24.20 -14.65
CA SER A 185 13.36 -25.27 -15.47
C SER A 185 11.94 -25.65 -15.01
N LEU A 186 11.69 -25.67 -13.70
CA LEU A 186 10.37 -25.98 -13.16
C LEU A 186 9.33 -24.90 -13.51
N ALA A 187 9.67 -23.61 -13.40
CA ALA A 187 8.77 -22.53 -13.80
C ALA A 187 8.45 -22.57 -15.30
N MET A 188 9.44 -22.84 -16.16
CA MET A 188 9.21 -22.99 -17.60
C MET A 188 8.32 -24.19 -17.91
N LYS A 189 8.53 -25.33 -17.25
CA LYS A 189 7.69 -26.52 -17.38
C LYS A 189 6.23 -26.23 -17.01
N ILE A 190 5.99 -25.50 -15.91
CA ILE A 190 4.64 -25.09 -15.50
C ILE A 190 4.00 -24.17 -16.54
N ALA A 191 4.79 -23.28 -17.16
CA ALA A 191 4.34 -22.39 -18.21
C ALA A 191 4.16 -23.07 -19.59
N GLY A 192 4.55 -24.34 -19.73
CA GLY A 192 4.53 -25.04 -21.02
C GLY A 192 5.59 -24.55 -22.01
N ILE A 193 6.66 -23.92 -21.52
CA ILE A 193 7.77 -23.42 -22.33
C ILE A 193 8.84 -24.51 -22.45
N ASP A 194 9.01 -25.03 -23.66
CA ASP A 194 10.08 -25.95 -24.04
C ASP A 194 10.99 -25.37 -25.15
N LYS A 195 12.03 -26.12 -25.55
CA LYS A 195 13.01 -25.68 -26.55
C LYS A 195 12.42 -25.38 -27.93
N ASN A 196 11.24 -25.91 -28.24
CA ASN A 196 10.53 -25.74 -29.51
C ASN A 196 9.52 -24.59 -29.43
N THR A 197 9.31 -23.99 -28.25
CA THR A 197 8.44 -22.83 -28.09
C THR A 197 8.96 -21.70 -28.96
N ASN A 198 8.11 -21.14 -29.82
CA ASN A 198 8.50 -20.00 -30.65
C ASN A 198 8.70 -18.75 -29.79
N ASP A 199 9.59 -17.87 -30.23
CA ASP A 199 9.72 -16.57 -29.60
C ASP A 199 8.42 -15.75 -29.73
N PRO A 200 7.99 -15.01 -28.70
CA PRO A 200 6.81 -14.17 -28.77
C PRO A 200 7.03 -12.97 -29.71
N ILE A 201 5.94 -12.42 -30.25
CA ILE A 201 6.01 -11.20 -31.08
C ILE A 201 6.65 -10.06 -30.25
N GLY A 202 7.76 -9.52 -30.73
CA GLY A 202 8.48 -8.43 -30.07
C GLY A 202 9.37 -8.85 -28.90
N GLY A 203 9.61 -10.16 -28.69
CA GLY A 203 10.49 -10.68 -27.65
C GLY A 203 11.32 -11.87 -28.13
N THR A 204 12.16 -12.39 -27.24
CA THR A 204 13.04 -13.54 -27.53
C THR A 204 13.14 -14.44 -26.30
N ILE A 205 13.07 -15.75 -26.51
CA ILE A 205 13.42 -16.73 -25.47
C ILE A 205 14.90 -17.06 -25.64
N ILE A 206 15.73 -16.64 -24.69
CA ILE A 206 17.16 -16.96 -24.71
C ILE A 206 17.33 -18.43 -24.39
N ARG A 207 17.89 -19.20 -25.32
CA ARG A 207 18.17 -20.63 -25.16
C ARG A 207 19.67 -20.80 -24.93
N THR A 208 20.07 -21.37 -23.80
CA THR A 208 21.48 -21.68 -23.53
C THR A 208 21.83 -23.03 -24.13
N THR A 209 22.96 -23.11 -24.84
CA THR A 209 23.52 -24.38 -25.30
C THR A 209 24.59 -24.84 -24.33
N GLU A 210 24.35 -25.92 -23.60
CA GLU A 210 25.39 -26.61 -22.86
C GLU A 210 25.81 -27.86 -23.66
N GLY A 211 27.07 -27.92 -24.10
CA GLY A 211 27.64 -29.10 -24.77
C GLY A 211 26.95 -29.54 -26.07
N GLY A 212 26.22 -28.66 -26.76
CA GLY A 212 25.49 -28.98 -28.00
C GLY A 212 24.04 -29.42 -27.79
N ASN A 213 23.54 -29.46 -26.56
CA ASN A 213 22.11 -29.55 -26.26
C ASN A 213 21.59 -28.17 -25.86
N THR A 214 20.52 -27.73 -26.53
CA THR A 214 19.73 -26.58 -26.07
C THR A 214 18.96 -27.00 -24.83
N THR A 215 19.40 -26.51 -23.67
CA THR A 215 18.60 -26.55 -22.46
C THR A 215 17.78 -25.27 -22.39
N ASN A 216 16.52 -25.43 -21.99
CA ASN A 216 15.75 -24.32 -21.46
C ASN A 216 16.15 -24.15 -20.00
#